data_AF-A0A1E7NEB9-F1
#
_entry.id   AF-A0A1E7NEB9-F1
#
_cell.length_a   1.000
_cell.length_b   1.000
_cell.length_c   1.000
_cell.angle_alpha   90.00
_cell.angle_beta   90.00
_cell.angle_gamma   90.00
#
_symmetry.space_group_name_H-M   'P 1'
#
loop_
_entity.id
_entity.type
_entity.pdbx_description
1 polymer ?
#
loop_
_entity_poly.entity_id
_entity_poly.type
_entity_poly.pdbx_seq_one_letter_code
_entity_poly.pdbx_strand_id
1 'polypeptide(L)'
;MLRAARAGARENAATRVVSASADPLECGLRHAVVRQLFERLLADGADSPYGGRTPGSARRPAPWAPQPSGPSDPMAGQDAAALRDLYQLATQLTAQGSLLVAVDDLQWSDTTSLRWLRHLLHRADDLPLADIATLGPEDARSNSAGIAAAVPLFQHRLTLGGLSDEAVGSLAEEVLGEVGADQRGVVGAG
;
A
#
# COMPACT_ATOMS: atom_id res chain seq x y z
N MET A 1 -8.66 9.22 3.15
CA MET A 1 -7.37 9.87 3.43
C MET A 1 -6.23 9.37 2.53
N LEU A 2 -5.90 8.06 2.51
CA LEU A 2 -4.78 7.54 1.71
C LEU A 2 -4.89 7.85 0.20
N ARG A 3 -6.11 7.78 -0.36
CA ARG A 3 -6.38 8.21 -1.75
C ARG A 3 -6.01 9.68 -2.01
N ALA A 4 -6.39 10.58 -1.11
CA ALA A 4 -6.08 12.01 -1.24
C ALA A 4 -4.57 12.29 -1.10
N ALA A 5 -3.90 11.64 -0.14
CA ALA A 5 -2.45 11.74 0.01
C ALA A 5 -1.71 11.27 -1.28
N ARG A 6 -2.18 10.18 -1.89
CA ARG A 6 -1.66 9.70 -3.17
C ARG A 6 -1.93 10.67 -4.32
N ALA A 7 -3.10 11.29 -4.37
CA ALA A 7 -3.44 12.27 -5.39
C ALA A 7 -2.52 13.50 -5.32
N GLY A 8 -2.40 14.11 -4.13
CA GLY A 8 -1.51 15.25 -3.92
C GLY A 8 -0.04 14.93 -4.20
N ALA A 9 0.44 13.73 -3.80
CA ALA A 9 1.81 13.32 -4.11
C ALA A 9 2.07 13.18 -5.62
N ARG A 10 1.07 12.78 -6.42
CA ARG A 10 1.20 12.63 -7.88
C ARG A 10 1.27 13.96 -8.63
N GLU A 11 0.84 15.06 -8.01
CA GLU A 11 1.00 16.39 -8.59
C GLU A 11 2.47 16.79 -8.72
N ASN A 12 3.34 16.22 -7.87
CA ASN A 12 4.78 16.38 -8.00
C ASN A 12 5.37 15.30 -8.91
N ALA A 13 5.80 15.69 -10.12
CA ALA A 13 6.41 14.79 -11.10
C ALA A 13 7.70 14.08 -10.62
N ALA A 14 8.37 14.62 -9.60
CA ALA A 14 9.53 13.99 -8.97
C ALA A 14 9.15 12.92 -7.93
N THR A 15 7.88 12.84 -7.52
CA THR A 15 7.40 11.84 -6.56
C THR A 15 6.83 10.63 -7.28
N ARG A 16 7.41 9.46 -7.02
CA ARG A 16 6.86 8.16 -7.41
C ARG A 16 5.89 7.69 -6.35
N VAL A 17 4.68 7.30 -6.74
CA VAL A 17 3.69 6.75 -5.80
C VAL A 17 3.42 5.29 -6.13
N VAL A 18 3.76 4.40 -5.19
CA VAL A 18 3.38 2.98 -5.21
C VAL A 18 2.34 2.73 -4.15
N SER A 19 1.38 1.83 -4.43
CA SER A 19 0.26 1.63 -3.52
C SER A 19 -0.31 0.22 -3.55
N ALA A 20 -0.69 -0.27 -2.39
CA ALA A 20 -1.34 -1.57 -2.20
C ALA A 20 -2.52 -1.45 -1.24
N SER A 21 -3.46 -2.38 -1.33
CA SER A 21 -4.52 -2.60 -0.35
C SER A 21 -4.38 -4.04 0.12
N ALA A 22 -4.04 -4.24 1.38
CA ALA A 22 -3.95 -5.60 1.91
C ALA A 22 -5.35 -6.17 2.12
N ASP A 23 -5.52 -7.46 1.80
CA ASP A 23 -6.80 -8.14 1.84
C ASP A 23 -6.70 -9.38 2.74
N PRO A 24 -7.70 -9.66 3.60
CA PRO A 24 -7.71 -10.84 4.47
C PRO A 24 -7.51 -12.17 3.71
N LEU A 25 -8.01 -12.27 2.47
CA LEU A 25 -7.89 -13.46 1.64
C LEU A 25 -6.48 -13.64 1.07
N GLU A 26 -5.68 -12.57 1.03
CA GLU A 26 -4.31 -12.57 0.51
C GLU A 26 -3.25 -12.62 1.62
N CYS A 27 -3.62 -12.62 2.91
CA CYS A 27 -2.65 -12.56 4.02
C CYS A 27 -1.70 -13.77 4.08
N GLY A 28 -2.13 -14.91 3.52
CA GLY A 28 -1.30 -16.12 3.38
C GLY A 28 -0.46 -16.15 2.10
N LEU A 29 -0.70 -15.23 1.16
CA LEU A 29 -0.02 -15.17 -0.12
C LEU A 29 1.29 -14.39 0.03
N ARG A 30 2.40 -15.12 -0.15
CA ARG A 30 3.75 -14.57 -0.04
C ARG A 30 3.94 -13.36 -0.95
N HIS A 31 4.36 -12.24 -0.34
CA HIS A 31 4.64 -10.98 -0.98
C HIS A 31 3.44 -10.33 -1.69
N ALA A 32 2.20 -10.68 -1.35
CA ALA A 32 1.00 -10.12 -2.00
C ALA A 32 1.02 -8.58 -2.02
N VAL A 33 1.27 -7.96 -0.87
CA VAL A 33 1.29 -6.49 -0.76
C VAL A 33 2.44 -5.89 -1.56
N VAL A 34 3.63 -6.47 -1.46
CA VAL A 34 4.81 -6.03 -2.22
C VAL A 34 4.58 -6.16 -3.72
N ARG A 35 3.88 -7.21 -4.15
CA ARG A 35 3.53 -7.40 -5.55
C ARG A 35 2.62 -6.28 -6.03
N GLN A 36 1.53 -6.00 -5.31
CA GLN A 36 0.64 -4.89 -5.64
C GLN A 36 1.38 -3.54 -5.72
N LEU A 37 2.35 -3.29 -4.82
CA LEU A 37 3.13 -2.05 -4.79
C LEU A 37 3.92 -1.83 -6.10
N PHE A 38 4.66 -2.84 -6.58
CA PHE A 38 5.63 -2.64 -7.66
C PHE A 38 5.27 -3.32 -8.99
N GLU A 39 4.25 -4.17 -9.05
CA GLU A 39 3.91 -4.91 -10.28
C GLU A 39 3.55 -3.96 -11.43
N ARG A 40 2.75 -2.93 -11.18
CA ARG A 40 2.44 -1.90 -12.19
C ARG A 40 3.69 -1.14 -12.64
N LEU A 41 4.55 -0.77 -11.70
CA LEU A 41 5.80 -0.06 -12.01
C LEU A 41 6.75 -0.91 -12.88
N LEU A 42 6.81 -2.21 -12.59
CA LEU A 42 7.63 -3.17 -13.34
C LEU A 42 7.02 -3.50 -14.71
N ALA A 43 5.69 -3.46 -14.84
CA ALA A 43 4.99 -3.61 -16.11
C ALA A 43 5.18 -2.38 -17.01
N ASP A 44 4.97 -1.18 -16.46
CA ASP A 44 5.09 0.09 -17.20
C ASP A 44 6.53 0.33 -17.68
N GLY A 45 7.54 -0.13 -16.91
CA GLY A 45 8.94 0.02 -17.28
C GLY A 45 9.39 -0.79 -18.50
N ALA A 46 8.61 -1.78 -18.95
CA ALA A 46 8.93 -2.59 -20.13
C ALA A 46 8.51 -1.92 -21.45
N ASP A 47 7.44 -1.11 -21.45
CA ASP A 47 6.84 -0.52 -22.66
C ASP A 47 6.73 1.03 -22.64
N SER A 48 7.22 1.71 -21.59
CA SER A 48 7.11 3.17 -21.50
C SER A 48 8.08 3.91 -22.45
N PRO A 49 7.61 4.88 -23.25
CA PRO A 49 8.48 5.79 -24.01
C PRO A 49 9.34 6.70 -23.11
N TYR A 50 9.14 6.66 -21.79
CA TYR A 50 9.93 7.31 -20.75
C TYR A 50 10.85 6.34 -19.99
N GLY A 51 11.19 5.18 -20.58
CA GLY A 51 11.95 4.06 -20.01
C GLY A 51 13.32 4.34 -19.37
N GLY A 52 13.72 5.61 -19.22
CA GLY A 52 14.91 6.02 -18.45
C GLY A 52 14.69 6.16 -16.94
N ARG A 53 13.45 6.05 -16.43
CA ARG A 53 13.09 6.25 -15.00
C ARG A 53 12.55 4.99 -14.28
N THR A 54 12.61 3.85 -14.92
CA THR A 54 12.45 2.55 -14.27
C THR A 54 13.80 1.86 -14.35
N PRO A 55 14.22 1.03 -13.37
CA PRO A 55 15.46 0.27 -13.49
C PRO A 55 15.33 -0.74 -14.65
N GLY A 56 15.57 -0.27 -15.89
CA GLY A 56 15.28 -0.98 -17.14
C GLY A 56 16.23 -2.14 -17.46
N SER A 57 16.98 -2.64 -16.48
CA SER A 57 17.87 -3.79 -16.64
C SER A 57 18.14 -4.55 -15.34
N ALA A 58 17.52 -4.14 -14.21
CA ALA A 58 17.77 -4.80 -12.94
C ALA A 58 17.11 -6.19 -12.93
N ARG A 59 17.83 -7.19 -12.44
CA ARG A 59 17.30 -8.53 -12.17
C ARG A 59 15.99 -8.39 -11.41
N ARG A 60 14.92 -8.96 -11.98
CA ARG A 60 13.59 -8.97 -11.38
C ARG A 60 13.68 -9.51 -9.94
N PRO A 61 13.20 -8.77 -8.91
CA PRO A 61 13.29 -9.21 -7.53
C PRO A 61 12.61 -10.55 -7.31
N ALA A 62 13.03 -11.27 -6.28
CA ALA A 62 12.56 -12.63 -5.99
C ALA A 62 11.03 -12.82 -6.01
N PRO A 63 10.17 -11.88 -5.53
CA PRO A 63 8.71 -12.06 -5.60
C PRO A 63 8.14 -12.24 -7.01
N TRP A 64 8.87 -11.83 -8.05
CA TRP A 64 8.51 -12.05 -9.45
C TRP A 64 9.55 -12.89 -10.21
N ALA A 65 10.60 -13.37 -9.54
CA ALA A 65 11.58 -14.26 -10.15
C ALA A 65 11.01 -15.70 -10.22
N PRO A 66 11.41 -16.51 -11.22
CA PRO A 66 11.08 -17.92 -11.25
C PRO A 66 11.62 -18.60 -9.98
N GLN A 67 10.77 -19.35 -9.28
CA GLN A 67 11.21 -20.10 -8.09
C GLN A 67 12.04 -21.32 -8.54
N PRO A 68 13.25 -21.53 -7.99
CA PRO A 68 14.02 -22.73 -8.28
C PRO A 68 13.35 -23.95 -7.63
N SER A 69 13.01 -24.96 -8.44
CA SER A 69 12.51 -26.26 -7.99
C SER A 69 13.67 -27.11 -7.45
N GLY A 70 13.98 -27.02 -6.15
CA GLY A 70 15.08 -27.78 -5.55
C GLY A 70 14.88 -28.10 -4.05
N PRO A 71 15.44 -29.22 -3.53
CA PRO A 71 15.07 -29.82 -2.24
C PRO A 71 15.89 -29.39 -1.00
N SER A 72 16.73 -28.36 -1.07
CA SER A 72 17.39 -27.81 0.14
C SER A 72 16.43 -26.93 0.93
N ASP A 73 16.71 -26.45 2.15
CA ASP A 73 15.87 -25.45 2.86
C ASP A 73 16.08 -24.06 2.22
N PRO A 74 15.38 -23.70 1.13
CA PRO A 74 15.70 -22.54 0.33
C PRO A 74 15.03 -21.30 0.94
N MET A 75 14.11 -21.49 1.89
CA MET A 75 13.05 -20.55 2.20
C MET A 75 13.60 -19.35 2.96
N ALA A 76 14.46 -19.60 3.95
CA ALA A 76 15.13 -18.54 4.71
C ALA A 76 16.16 -17.76 3.86
N GLY A 77 16.92 -18.45 3.00
CA GLY A 77 17.89 -17.82 2.10
C GLY A 77 17.23 -17.00 0.99
N GLN A 78 16.12 -17.51 0.43
CA GLN A 78 15.29 -16.79 -0.54
C GLN A 78 14.64 -15.56 0.07
N ASP A 79 14.18 -15.64 1.33
CA ASP A 79 13.65 -14.48 2.05
C ASP A 79 14.68 -13.36 2.21
N ALA A 80 15.90 -13.70 2.63
CA ALA A 80 16.96 -12.71 2.79
C ALA A 80 17.36 -12.06 1.45
N ALA A 81 17.44 -12.86 0.39
CA ALA A 81 17.70 -12.35 -0.95
C ALA A 81 16.56 -11.45 -1.45
N ALA A 82 15.31 -11.88 -1.28
CA ALA A 82 14.12 -11.10 -1.64
C ALA A 82 14.10 -9.74 -0.92
N LEU A 83 14.35 -9.72 0.39
CA LEU A 83 14.39 -8.50 1.19
C LEU A 83 15.43 -7.51 0.65
N ARG A 84 16.66 -7.99 0.41
CA ARG A 84 17.75 -7.15 -0.12
C ARG A 84 17.42 -6.63 -1.53
N ASP A 85 16.92 -7.49 -2.40
CA ASP A 85 16.61 -7.12 -3.79
C ASP A 85 15.47 -6.09 -3.85
N LEU A 86 14.44 -6.24 -3.00
CA LEU A 86 13.36 -5.28 -2.88
C LEU A 86 13.79 -3.95 -2.23
N TYR A 87 14.68 -3.99 -1.24
CA TYR A 87 15.29 -2.79 -0.68
C TYR A 87 16.11 -2.05 -1.75
N GLN A 88 16.94 -2.77 -2.50
CA GLN A 88 17.68 -2.22 -3.64
C GLN A 88 16.74 -1.55 -4.66
N LEU A 89 15.62 -2.19 -5.00
CA LEU A 89 14.61 -1.58 -5.87
C LEU A 89 14.10 -0.25 -5.29
N ALA A 90 13.74 -0.21 -4.01
CA ALA A 90 13.31 1.04 -3.37
C ALA A 90 14.40 2.12 -3.43
N THR A 91 15.65 1.78 -3.12
CA THR A 91 16.78 2.73 -3.18
C THR A 91 17.02 3.28 -4.60
N GLN A 92 16.86 2.44 -5.63
CA GLN A 92 16.99 2.86 -7.02
C GLN A 92 15.87 3.82 -7.43
N LEU A 93 14.66 3.62 -6.93
CA LEU A 93 13.54 4.54 -7.16
C LEU A 93 13.77 5.88 -6.47
N THR A 94 14.26 5.85 -5.23
CA THR A 94 14.56 7.06 -4.47
C THR A 94 15.76 7.84 -5.02
N ALA A 95 16.66 7.19 -5.76
CA ALA A 95 17.75 7.87 -6.46
C ALA A 95 17.27 8.77 -7.62
N GLN A 96 16.03 8.59 -8.08
CA GLN A 96 15.45 9.33 -9.21
C GLN A 96 14.45 10.41 -8.80
N GLY A 97 14.17 10.53 -7.50
CA GLY A 97 13.13 11.38 -6.92
C GLY A 97 12.60 10.80 -5.61
N SER A 98 11.57 11.41 -5.03
CA SER A 98 10.96 10.90 -3.81
C SER A 98 10.08 9.67 -4.08
N LEU A 99 10.00 8.75 -3.11
CA LEU A 99 9.12 7.58 -3.16
C LEU A 99 8.06 7.66 -2.05
N LEU A 100 6.79 7.67 -2.43
CA LEU A 100 5.67 7.46 -1.52
C LEU A 100 5.21 6.00 -1.62
N VAL A 101 5.31 5.28 -0.51
CA VAL A 101 4.72 3.95 -0.31
C VAL A 101 3.41 4.11 0.44
N ALA A 102 2.30 3.64 -0.14
CA ALA A 102 0.98 3.77 0.44
C ALA A 102 0.30 2.41 0.62
N VAL A 103 0.08 1.96 1.85
CA VAL A 103 -0.54 0.65 2.14
C VAL A 103 -1.86 0.84 2.88
N ASP A 104 -2.97 0.44 2.27
CA ASP A 104 -4.27 0.36 2.95
C ASP A 104 -4.40 -0.96 3.71
N ASP A 105 -5.08 -0.92 4.85
CA ASP A 105 -5.41 -2.07 5.69
C ASP A 105 -4.21 -2.93 6.10
N LEU A 106 -3.15 -2.27 6.58
CA LEU A 106 -1.85 -2.89 6.89
C LEU A 106 -2.00 -4.19 7.71
N GLN A 107 -3.00 -4.28 8.60
CA GLN A 107 -3.31 -5.46 9.42
C GLN A 107 -3.52 -6.76 8.62
N TRP A 108 -3.89 -6.68 7.35
CA TRP A 108 -4.10 -7.85 6.48
C TRP A 108 -2.89 -8.24 5.64
N SER A 109 -1.77 -7.56 5.83
CA SER A 109 -0.56 -7.81 5.06
C SER A 109 0.04 -9.18 5.34
N ASP A 110 0.56 -9.81 4.28
CA ASP A 110 1.32 -11.04 4.42
C ASP A 110 2.63 -10.82 5.20
N THR A 111 3.10 -11.89 5.87
CA THR A 111 4.28 -11.85 6.74
C THR A 111 5.55 -11.41 6.03
N THR A 112 5.70 -11.82 4.77
CA THR A 112 6.91 -11.49 4.02
C THR A 112 6.93 -10.03 3.57
N SER A 113 5.78 -9.44 3.25
CA SER A 113 5.65 -8.01 2.99
C SER A 113 5.81 -7.16 4.24
N LEU A 114 5.27 -7.56 5.40
CA LEU A 114 5.54 -6.85 6.66
C LEU A 114 7.02 -6.90 7.04
N ARG A 115 7.69 -8.03 6.81
CA ARG A 115 9.14 -8.15 7.03
C ARG A 115 9.93 -7.21 6.12
N TRP A 116 9.53 -7.10 4.85
CA TRP A 116 10.14 -6.15 3.92
C TRP A 116 9.90 -4.71 4.32
N LEU A 117 8.67 -4.34 4.65
CA LEU A 117 8.31 -2.98 5.06
C LEU A 117 9.13 -2.56 6.30
N ARG A 118 9.23 -3.45 7.29
CA ARG A 118 10.11 -3.21 8.45
C ARG A 118 11.55 -3.02 8.03
N HIS A 119 12.08 -3.91 7.18
CA HIS A 119 13.46 -3.80 6.70
C HIS A 119 13.75 -2.47 5.99
N LEU A 120 12.77 -1.97 5.22
CA LEU A 120 12.81 -0.68 4.54
C LEU A 120 12.78 0.49 5.53
N LEU A 121 11.81 0.52 6.45
CA LEU A 121 11.62 1.62 7.39
C LEU A 121 12.81 1.82 8.34
N HIS A 122 13.48 0.74 8.77
CA HIS A 122 14.71 0.83 9.58
C HIS A 122 15.89 1.49 8.85
N ARG A 123 15.79 1.68 7.53
CA ARG A 123 16.82 2.26 6.67
C ARG A 123 16.30 3.43 5.85
N ALA A 124 15.13 3.96 6.22
CA ALA A 124 14.48 5.03 5.48
C ALA A 124 15.10 6.40 5.76
N ASP A 125 15.80 6.59 6.89
CA ASP A 125 16.33 7.88 7.32
C ASP A 125 17.28 8.54 6.30
N ASP A 126 17.96 7.74 5.48
CA ASP A 126 18.89 8.20 4.44
C ASP A 126 18.23 8.30 3.04
N LEU A 127 16.93 8.07 2.93
CA LEU A 127 16.20 8.00 1.66
C LEU A 127 15.11 9.09 1.58
N PRO A 128 14.88 9.72 0.42
CA PRO A 128 13.71 10.57 0.18
C PRO A 128 12.44 9.71 0.05
N LEU A 129 12.05 9.06 1.14
CA LEU A 129 10.97 8.09 1.21
C LEU A 129 9.94 8.50 2.27
N ALA A 130 8.67 8.41 1.91
CA ALA A 130 7.55 8.49 2.84
C ALA A 130 6.74 7.20 2.77
N ASP A 131 6.38 6.66 3.94
CA ASP A 131 5.45 5.54 4.05
C ASP A 131 4.19 6.01 4.77
N ILE A 132 3.04 5.73 4.17
CA ILE A 132 1.74 5.99 4.77
C ILE A 132 0.95 4.68 4.76
N ALA A 133 0.58 4.22 5.95
CA ALA A 133 -0.25 3.05 6.13
C ALA A 133 -1.54 3.39 6.89
N THR A 134 -2.61 2.67 6.59
CA THR A 134 -3.84 2.70 7.39
C THR A 134 -3.98 1.40 8.18
N LEU A 135 -4.66 1.49 9.33
CA LEU A 135 -4.96 0.37 10.21
C LEU A 135 -6.42 0.48 10.64
N GLY A 136 -7.18 -0.59 10.43
CA GLY A 136 -8.56 -0.70 10.88
C GLY A 136 -8.68 -0.94 12.39
N PRO A 137 -9.79 -0.52 13.03
CA PRO A 137 -10.06 -0.78 14.45
C PRO A 137 -10.42 -2.24 14.76
N GLU A 138 -10.93 -2.99 13.77
CA GLU A 138 -11.47 -4.35 13.93
C GLU A 138 -10.46 -5.43 13.46
N ASP A 139 -10.17 -6.41 14.33
CA ASP A 139 -9.48 -7.70 14.09
C ASP A 139 -8.03 -7.72 13.57
N ALA A 140 -7.08 -7.23 14.37
CA ALA A 140 -5.65 -7.52 14.20
C ALA A 140 -5.25 -8.99 14.56
N ARG A 141 -6.02 -10.02 14.15
CA ARG A 141 -5.70 -11.42 14.49
C ARG A 141 -4.82 -12.12 13.45
N SER A 142 -4.86 -11.70 12.19
CA SER A 142 -3.89 -12.19 11.21
C SER A 142 -2.60 -11.39 11.36
N ASN A 143 -1.50 -12.07 11.66
CA ASN A 143 -0.16 -11.49 11.74
C ASN A 143 0.10 -10.40 12.80
N SER A 144 -0.59 -10.47 13.95
CA SER A 144 -0.48 -9.52 15.06
C SER A 144 0.96 -9.17 15.47
N ALA A 145 1.87 -10.15 15.48
CA ALA A 145 3.28 -9.94 15.82
C ALA A 145 4.04 -9.11 14.75
N GLY A 146 3.75 -9.34 13.46
CA GLY A 146 4.33 -8.56 12.37
C GLY A 146 3.89 -7.09 12.44
N ILE A 147 2.59 -6.87 12.68
CA ILE A 147 1.99 -5.54 12.83
C ILE A 147 2.53 -4.83 14.07
N ALA A 148 2.50 -5.49 15.23
CA ALA A 148 3.01 -4.94 16.48
C ALA A 148 4.48 -4.50 16.38
N ALA A 149 5.26 -5.15 15.51
CA ALA A 149 6.66 -4.81 15.29
C ALA A 149 6.91 -3.82 14.13
N ALA A 150 5.93 -3.56 13.26
CA ALA A 150 6.00 -2.56 12.20
C ALA A 150 5.45 -1.20 12.64
N VAL A 151 4.35 -1.21 13.39
CA VAL A 151 3.62 -0.04 13.87
C VAL A 151 4.49 0.98 14.64
N PRO A 152 5.48 0.59 15.48
CA PRO A 152 6.38 1.53 16.14
C PRO A 152 7.36 2.24 15.22
N LEU A 153 7.55 1.78 13.98
CA LEU A 153 8.46 2.40 13.01
C LEU A 153 7.84 3.62 12.30
N PHE A 154 6.53 3.80 12.43
CA PHE A 154 5.83 4.97 11.90
C PHE A 154 5.98 6.14 12.87
N GLN A 155 6.63 7.20 12.42
CA GLN A 155 6.93 8.39 13.24
C GLN A 155 5.68 9.19 13.62
N HIS A 156 4.65 9.14 12.78
CA HIS A 156 3.40 9.86 12.99
C HIS A 156 2.23 8.89 12.97
N ARG A 157 1.32 9.04 13.96
CA ARG A 157 0.05 8.31 14.01
C ARG A 157 -1.10 9.29 14.15
N LEU A 158 -2.08 9.14 13.27
CA LEU A 158 -3.33 9.89 13.32
C LEU A 158 -4.45 8.91 13.60
N THR A 159 -5.15 9.10 14.71
CA THR A 159 -6.36 8.35 15.00
C THR A 159 -7.53 9.11 14.39
N LEU A 160 -8.14 8.51 13.37
CA LEU A 160 -9.34 9.06 12.75
C LEU A 160 -10.54 8.66 13.61
N GLY A 161 -11.32 9.65 14.06
CA GLY A 161 -12.63 9.40 14.64
C GLY A 161 -13.63 8.96 13.58
N GLY A 162 -14.77 8.43 14.02
CA GLY A 162 -15.94 8.30 13.14
C GLY A 162 -16.35 9.66 12.60
N LEU A 163 -17.00 9.66 11.43
CA LEU A 163 -17.66 10.87 10.95
C LEU A 163 -18.74 11.28 11.95
N SER A 164 -18.89 12.59 12.19
CA SER A 164 -20.04 13.10 12.93
C SER A 164 -21.33 12.84 12.15
N ASP A 165 -22.47 12.78 12.83
CA ASP A 165 -23.78 12.59 12.16
C ASP A 165 -24.02 13.63 11.06
N GLU A 166 -23.58 14.88 11.30
CA GLU A 166 -23.61 15.96 10.32
C GLU A 166 -22.73 15.65 9.09
N ALA A 167 -21.49 15.21 9.30
CA ALA A 167 -20.59 14.86 8.21
C ALA A 167 -21.06 13.60 7.44
N VAL A 168 -21.73 12.66 8.13
CA VAL A 168 -22.40 11.53 7.48
C VAL A 168 -23.56 12.03 6.61
N GLY A 169 -24.37 12.97 7.12
CA GLY A 169 -25.46 13.61 6.37
C GLY A 169 -24.95 14.27 5.08
N SER A 170 -23.93 15.12 5.19
CA SER A 170 -23.34 15.78 4.02
C SER A 170 -22.73 14.79 3.01
N LEU A 171 -22.07 13.73 3.49
CA LEU A 171 -21.50 12.71 2.60
C LEU A 171 -22.60 11.89 1.91
N ALA A 172 -23.68 11.57 2.61
CA ALA A 172 -24.81 10.84 2.03
C ALA A 172 -25.48 11.67 0.92
N GLU A 173 -25.69 12.97 1.14
CA GLU A 173 -26.22 13.89 0.12
C GLU A 173 -25.28 14.02 -1.09
N GLU A 174 -23.96 14.10 -0.86
CA GLU A 174 -22.97 14.17 -1.94
C GLU A 174 -22.95 12.89 -2.81
N VAL A 175 -23.00 11.71 -2.17
CA VAL A 175 -22.83 10.42 -2.86
C VAL A 175 -24.14 9.91 -3.48
N LEU A 176 -25.27 10.09 -2.79
CA LEU A 176 -26.57 9.56 -3.20
C LEU A 176 -27.44 10.62 -3.90
N GLY A 177 -27.04 11.89 -3.89
CA GLY A 177 -27.87 13.03 -4.26
C GLY A 177 -28.87 13.40 -3.16
N GLU A 178 -29.57 14.53 -3.30
CA GLU A 178 -30.68 14.85 -2.38
C GLU A 178 -31.71 13.72 -2.41
N VAL A 179 -31.99 13.14 -1.24
CA VAL A 179 -33.17 12.29 -1.08
C VAL A 179 -34.37 13.23 -1.21
N GLY A 180 -34.93 13.30 -2.41
CA GLY A 180 -36.12 14.08 -2.70
C GLY A 180 -37.20 13.79 -1.66
N ALA A 181 -37.47 14.78 -0.82
CA ALA A 181 -38.63 14.75 0.06
C ALA A 181 -39.89 14.96 -0.80
N ASP A 182 -40.43 13.88 -1.36
CA ASP A 182 -41.70 13.88 -2.10
C ASP A 182 -42.29 12.45 -2.03
N GLN A 183 -43.49 12.13 -1.52
CA GLN A 183 -44.67 12.90 -1.12
C GLN A 183 -45.37 12.18 0.06
N ARG A 184 -45.45 12.81 1.24
CA ARG A 184 -46.59 12.58 2.14
C ARG A 184 -47.56 13.74 1.94
N GLY A 185 -48.60 13.49 1.16
CA GLY A 185 -49.83 14.27 1.24
C GLY A 185 -50.45 14.58 -0.11
N VAL A 186 -51.40 13.74 -0.55
CA VAL A 186 -52.76 14.18 -0.83
C VAL A 186 -53.71 13.03 -0.47
N VAL A 187 -54.29 13.05 0.72
CA VAL A 187 -55.61 12.44 0.96
C VAL A 187 -56.61 13.47 0.44
N GLY A 188 -57.04 13.29 -0.82
CA GLY A 188 -58.11 14.07 -1.45
C GLY A 188 -59.37 13.23 -1.48
N ALA A 189 -60.41 13.74 -0.81
CA ALA A 189 -61.74 13.15 -0.74
C ALA A 189 -62.39 13.01 -2.14
N GLY A 190 -63.14 11.92 -2.31
CA GLY A 190 -64.07 11.68 -3.41
C GLY A 190 -64.98 10.51 -3.05
#